data_AF-A0A2Z4MN09-F1
#
_entry.id   AF-A0A2Z4MN09-F1
#
_cell.length_a   1.000
_cell.length_b   1.000
_cell.length_c   1.000
_cell.angle_alpha   90.00
_cell.angle_beta   90.00
_cell.angle_gamma   90.00
#
_symmetry.space_group_name_H-M   'P 1'
#
loop_
_entity.id
_entity.type
_entity.pdbx_description
1 polymer ?
#
loop_
_entity_poly.entity_id
_entity_poly.type
_entity_poly.pdbx_seq_one_letter_code
_entity_poly.pdbx_strand_id
1 'polypeptide(L)'
;MLEGEINEKGKAVGWHHEPSSRTNRIVGSQTNPDSHGVYDGVVDIFNGTSYVRKEQTSSFFPKHWSADDVMTAIYEVYVDAIPSIKPSGTEFIRKWEGRHSSGIKIEMWLDKDGRITTAYPIYEP
;
A
#
# COMPACT_ATOMS: atom_id res chain seq x y z
N MET A 1 -3.19 7.79 -3.75
CA MET A 1 -2.44 6.65 -3.13
C MET A 1 -3.28 5.91 -2.10
N LEU A 2 -3.74 6.58 -1.03
CA LEU A 2 -4.42 5.90 0.08
C LEU A 2 -5.82 5.37 -0.29
N GLU A 3 -6.61 6.13 -1.05
CA GLU A 3 -8.02 5.82 -1.35
C GLU A 3 -8.22 4.77 -2.43
N GLY A 4 -7.17 4.36 -3.15
CA GLY A 4 -7.31 3.53 -4.35
C GLY A 4 -8.04 4.23 -5.51
N GLU A 5 -7.94 3.64 -6.68
CA GLU A 5 -8.49 4.21 -7.92
C GLU A 5 -8.69 3.13 -8.98
N ILE A 6 -9.33 3.50 -10.08
CA ILE A 6 -9.33 2.72 -11.32
C ILE A 6 -8.23 3.28 -12.21
N ASN A 7 -7.21 2.49 -12.51
CA ASN A 7 -6.12 2.94 -13.37
C ASN A 7 -6.54 3.04 -14.85
N GLU A 8 -5.66 3.57 -15.70
CA GLU A 8 -5.89 3.75 -17.14
C GLU A 8 -6.25 2.47 -17.90
N LYS A 9 -5.96 1.29 -17.33
CA LYS A 9 -6.30 -0.03 -17.88
C LYS A 9 -7.65 -0.56 -17.38
N GLY A 10 -8.42 0.25 -16.65
CA GLY A 10 -9.70 -0.13 -16.08
C GLY A 10 -9.60 -1.03 -14.85
N LYS A 11 -8.42 -1.18 -14.24
CA LYS A 11 -8.21 -2.05 -13.08
C LYS A 11 -8.27 -1.26 -11.78
N ALA A 12 -8.97 -1.81 -10.79
CA ALA A 12 -8.91 -1.34 -9.41
C ALA A 12 -7.50 -1.56 -8.83
N VAL A 13 -6.90 -0.50 -8.27
CA VAL A 13 -5.55 -0.51 -7.66
C VAL A 13 -5.53 0.30 -6.35
N GLY A 14 -4.51 0.08 -5.53
CA GLY A 14 -4.32 0.78 -4.25
C GLY A 14 -5.34 0.37 -3.18
N TRP A 15 -5.75 1.36 -2.38
CA TRP A 15 -6.57 1.24 -1.18
C TRP A 15 -5.97 0.32 -0.12
N HIS A 16 -5.01 0.87 0.62
CA HIS A 16 -4.25 0.20 1.68
C HIS A 16 -4.42 0.88 3.05
N HIS A 17 -5.25 1.93 3.12
CA HIS A 17 -5.69 2.56 4.36
C HIS A 17 -7.21 2.60 4.34
N GLU A 18 -7.87 1.68 5.06
CA GLU A 18 -9.32 1.51 4.98
C GLU A 18 -10.09 2.83 5.26
N PRO A 19 -9.75 3.62 6.31
CA PRO A 19 -10.45 4.87 6.61
C PRO A 19 -10.37 5.96 5.55
N SER A 20 -9.45 5.87 4.58
CA SER A 20 -9.27 6.91 3.57
C SER A 20 -10.41 6.96 2.56
N SER A 21 -11.24 5.91 2.44
CA SER A 21 -12.38 5.91 1.53
C SER A 21 -13.67 5.60 2.28
N ARG A 22 -14.73 6.35 1.94
CA ARG A 22 -16.10 6.10 2.44
C ARG A 22 -16.96 5.30 1.45
N THR A 23 -16.48 5.10 0.23
CA THR A 23 -17.24 4.49 -0.86
C THR A 23 -16.70 3.12 -1.24
N ASN A 24 -15.40 2.87 -1.09
CA ASN A 24 -14.84 1.55 -1.32
C ASN A 24 -15.33 0.57 -0.26
N ARG A 25 -15.29 -0.72 -0.60
CA ARG A 25 -15.75 -1.76 0.31
C ARG A 25 -14.84 -2.96 0.32
N ILE A 26 -14.72 -3.54 1.50
CA ILE A 26 -14.12 -4.85 1.69
C ILE A 26 -15.23 -5.88 1.46
N VAL A 27 -14.91 -6.91 0.69
CA VAL A 27 -15.84 -7.94 0.25
C VAL A 27 -15.57 -9.20 1.07
N GLY A 28 -16.60 -9.68 1.76
CA GLY A 28 -16.49 -10.87 2.61
C GLY A 28 -15.80 -10.55 3.94
N SER A 29 -15.07 -11.53 4.47
CA SER A 29 -14.36 -11.40 5.74
C SER A 29 -12.91 -10.99 5.53
N GLN A 30 -12.41 -10.13 6.41
CA GLN A 30 -11.00 -9.79 6.55
C GLN A 30 -10.28 -10.91 7.30
N THR A 31 -8.96 -10.97 7.19
CA THR A 31 -8.16 -11.71 8.17
C THR A 31 -8.26 -11.05 9.54
N ASN A 32 -7.93 -11.80 10.59
CA ASN A 32 -7.58 -11.14 11.85
C ASN A 32 -6.33 -10.29 11.62
N PRO A 33 -6.18 -9.15 12.32
CA PRO A 33 -4.94 -8.40 12.27
C PRO A 33 -3.78 -9.23 12.81
N ASP A 34 -2.59 -9.04 12.23
CA ASP A 34 -1.35 -9.60 12.75
C ASP A 34 -0.91 -8.89 14.05
N SER A 35 0.25 -9.30 14.58
CA SER A 35 0.81 -8.72 15.81
C SER A 35 1.07 -7.20 15.75
N HIS A 36 1.12 -6.62 14.55
CA HIS A 36 1.30 -5.18 14.32
C HIS A 36 0.02 -4.48 13.86
N GLY A 37 -1.10 -5.20 13.74
CA GLY A 37 -2.40 -4.66 13.34
C GLY A 37 -2.64 -4.62 11.83
N VAL A 38 -1.76 -5.19 11.01
CA VAL A 38 -1.95 -5.30 9.55
C VAL A 38 -2.94 -6.42 9.27
N TYR A 39 -3.80 -6.27 8.26
CA TYR A 39 -4.78 -7.29 7.87
C TYR A 39 -5.00 -7.29 6.36
N ASP A 40 -5.51 -8.40 5.85
CA ASP A 40 -5.82 -8.59 4.44
C ASP A 40 -7.33 -8.61 4.19
N GLY A 41 -7.72 -8.15 3.00
CA GLY A 41 -9.11 -8.18 2.53
C GLY A 41 -9.23 -8.10 1.01
N VAL A 42 -10.24 -8.77 0.46
CA VAL A 42 -10.64 -8.60 -0.94
C VAL A 42 -11.45 -7.31 -1.05
N VAL A 43 -11.22 -6.51 -2.09
CA VAL A 43 -11.80 -5.15 -2.17
C VAL A 43 -12.48 -4.87 -3.49
N ASP A 44 -13.51 -4.04 -3.43
CA ASP A 44 -14.09 -3.36 -4.59
C ASP A 44 -13.82 -1.85 -4.48
N ILE A 45 -13.40 -1.24 -5.59
CA ILE A 45 -13.19 0.21 -5.71
C ILE A 45 -14.34 0.83 -6.50
N PHE A 46 -14.90 1.92 -6.00
CA PHE A 46 -16.01 2.61 -6.66
C PHE A 46 -15.49 3.58 -7.72
N ASN A 47 -15.96 3.46 -8.96
CA ASN A 47 -15.53 4.31 -10.08
C ASN A 47 -16.43 5.54 -10.31
N GLY A 48 -17.37 5.81 -9.40
CA GLY A 48 -18.40 6.86 -9.56
C GLY A 48 -19.75 6.33 -10.04
N THR A 49 -19.80 5.14 -10.66
CA THR A 49 -21.03 4.51 -11.18
C THR A 49 -21.22 3.08 -10.69
N SER A 50 -20.15 2.30 -10.68
CA SER A 50 -20.15 0.90 -10.31
C SER A 50 -18.90 0.52 -9.50
N TYR A 51 -18.95 -0.65 -8.90
CA TYR A 51 -17.83 -1.25 -8.19
C TYR A 51 -16.99 -2.10 -9.14
N VAL A 52 -15.66 -1.92 -9.08
CA VAL A 52 -14.68 -2.75 -9.80
C VAL A 52 -13.92 -3.57 -8.77
N ARG A 53 -14.00 -4.90 -8.90
CA ARG A 53 -13.26 -5.85 -8.06
C ARG A 53 -11.76 -5.72 -8.31
N LYS A 54 -10.98 -5.56 -7.24
CA LYS A 54 -9.51 -5.70 -7.31
C LYS A 54 -9.15 -7.17 -7.51
N GLU A 55 -8.29 -7.44 -8.49
CA GLU A 55 -7.87 -8.82 -8.83
C GLU A 55 -7.05 -9.48 -7.71
N GLN A 56 -6.31 -8.66 -6.96
CA GLN A 56 -5.46 -9.09 -5.85
C GLN A 56 -6.04 -8.63 -4.51
N THR A 57 -5.82 -9.42 -3.48
CA THR A 57 -6.10 -9.04 -2.09
C THR A 57 -5.33 -7.78 -1.72
N SER A 58 -5.96 -6.86 -0.99
CA SER A 58 -5.29 -5.72 -0.37
C SER A 58 -4.87 -6.09 1.04
N SER A 59 -3.64 -5.74 1.39
CA SER A 59 -3.20 -5.58 2.77
C SER A 59 -3.46 -4.15 3.25
N PHE A 60 -3.75 -3.98 4.52
CA PHE A 60 -4.14 -2.70 5.10
C PHE A 60 -3.29 -2.32 6.30
N PHE A 61 -2.98 -1.04 6.40
CA PHE A 61 -2.37 -0.47 7.61
C PHE A 61 -3.34 -0.59 8.80
N PRO A 62 -2.84 -0.53 10.04
CA PRO A 62 -3.69 -0.65 11.22
C PRO A 62 -4.87 0.29 11.16
N LYS A 63 -6.07 -0.24 11.42
CA LYS A 63 -7.34 0.47 11.21
C LYS A 63 -7.46 1.79 11.99
N HIS A 64 -6.74 1.89 13.11
CA HIS A 64 -6.72 3.06 13.98
C HIS A 64 -5.73 4.14 13.54
N TRP A 65 -4.84 3.85 12.57
CA TRP A 65 -3.90 4.85 12.04
C TRP A 65 -4.63 5.94 11.28
N SER A 66 -4.19 7.18 11.46
CA SER A 66 -4.57 8.30 10.62
C SER A 66 -3.84 8.25 9.27
N ALA A 67 -4.25 9.11 8.33
CA ALA A 67 -3.52 9.26 7.08
C ALA A 67 -2.07 9.75 7.33
N ASP A 68 -1.87 10.61 8.32
CA ASP A 68 -0.55 11.14 8.68
C ASP A 68 0.36 10.06 9.27
N ASP A 69 -0.18 9.15 10.09
CA ASP A 69 0.56 8.00 10.61
C ASP A 69 1.03 7.09 9.46
N VAL A 70 0.15 6.79 8.50
CA VAL A 70 0.50 5.99 7.32
C VAL A 70 1.59 6.66 6.50
N MET A 71 1.45 7.96 6.21
CA MET A 71 2.43 8.70 5.41
C MET A 71 3.78 8.80 6.13
N THR A 72 3.77 8.96 7.45
CA THR A 72 4.99 9.01 8.27
C THR A 72 5.71 7.67 8.25
N ALA A 73 4.97 6.56 8.41
CA ALA A 73 5.56 5.22 8.36
C ALA A 73 6.14 4.89 6.97
N ILE A 74 5.44 5.26 5.90
CA ILE A 74 5.96 5.11 4.53
C ILE A 74 7.23 5.95 4.34
N TYR A 75 7.24 7.19 4.83
CA TYR A 75 8.39 8.09 4.70
C TYR A 75 9.61 7.56 5.46
N GLU A 76 9.43 7.02 6.67
CA GLU A 76 10.50 6.39 7.45
C GLU A 76 11.15 5.25 6.65
N VAL A 77 10.34 4.36 6.06
CA VAL A 77 10.88 3.25 5.26
C VAL A 77 11.49 3.74 3.94
N TYR A 78 10.98 4.84 3.38
CA TYR A 78 11.47 5.42 2.14
C TYR A 78 12.84 6.09 2.29
N VAL A 79 13.09 6.81 3.39
CA VAL A 79 14.40 7.46 3.61
C VAL A 79 15.53 6.43 3.77
N ASP A 80 15.20 5.25 4.29
CA ASP A 80 16.10 4.10 4.41
C ASP A 80 16.29 3.34 3.09
N ALA A 81 15.56 3.71 2.03
CA ALA A 81 15.66 3.09 0.71
C ALA A 81 16.95 3.40 -0.07
N ILE A 82 18.03 3.77 0.66
CA ILE A 82 19.37 4.20 0.22
C ILE A 82 19.50 4.07 -1.30
N PRO A 83 19.44 5.18 -2.05
CA PRO A 83 19.12 5.21 -3.48
C PRO A 83 20.11 4.35 -4.27
N SER A 84 19.77 3.09 -4.44
CA SER A 84 20.64 2.09 -5.03
C SER A 84 20.39 2.08 -6.52
N ILE A 85 21.00 3.06 -7.20
CA ILE A 85 21.62 2.74 -8.47
C ILE A 85 22.50 1.52 -8.17
N LYS A 86 22.27 0.37 -8.82
CA LYS A 86 23.22 -0.76 -8.69
C LYS A 86 24.64 -0.21 -8.88
N PRO A 87 25.68 -0.75 -8.22
CA PRO A 87 27.07 -0.33 -8.45
C PRO A 87 27.48 -0.29 -9.95
N SER A 88 26.74 -1.00 -10.81
CA SER A 88 26.86 -0.99 -12.28
C SER A 88 26.31 0.25 -13.00
N GLY A 89 25.67 1.21 -12.31
CA GLY A 89 25.19 2.47 -12.89
C GLY A 89 23.90 2.40 -13.71
N THR A 90 23.27 1.22 -13.86
CA THR A 90 22.29 0.97 -14.93
C THR A 90 20.89 0.60 -14.49
N GLU A 91 20.65 0.29 -13.21
CA GLU A 91 19.35 -0.18 -12.76
C GLU A 91 18.89 0.51 -11.49
N PHE A 92 17.75 1.20 -11.62
CA PHE A 92 17.02 1.82 -10.53
C PHE A 92 16.14 0.76 -9.86
N ILE A 93 16.28 0.56 -8.55
CA ILE A 93 15.42 -0.34 -7.79
C ILE A 93 14.02 0.27 -7.74
N ARG A 94 13.09 -0.34 -8.50
CA ARG A 94 11.69 0.10 -8.56
C ARG A 94 10.83 -0.46 -7.44
N LYS A 95 11.31 -1.46 -6.72
CA LYS A 95 10.60 -2.12 -5.61
C LYS A 95 11.51 -2.12 -4.40
N TRP A 96 11.06 -1.51 -3.31
CA TRP A 96 11.76 -1.46 -2.04
C TRP A 96 10.91 -2.10 -0.95
N GLU A 97 11.56 -2.83 -0.05
CA GLU A 97 10.93 -3.39 1.15
C GLU A 97 11.74 -2.95 2.36
N GLY A 98 11.07 -2.44 3.37
CA GLY A 98 11.70 -2.15 4.65
C GLY A 98 10.71 -2.29 5.80
N ARG A 99 11.18 -2.05 7.02
CA ARG A 99 10.39 -2.24 8.23
C ARG A 99 10.34 -0.93 8.99
N HIS A 100 9.12 -0.44 9.21
CA HIS A 100 8.86 0.71 10.07
C HIS A 100 9.22 0.37 11.53
N SER A 101 9.57 1.38 12.32
CA SER A 101 9.94 1.29 13.73
C SER A 101 8.92 0.56 14.61
N SER A 102 7.63 0.57 14.23
CA SER A 102 6.58 -0.21 14.90
C SER A 102 6.60 -1.71 14.58
N GLY A 103 7.53 -2.17 13.74
CA GLY A 103 7.62 -3.56 13.29
C GLY A 103 6.85 -3.87 12.02
N ILE A 104 6.06 -2.95 11.46
CA ILE A 104 5.30 -3.21 10.21
C ILE A 104 6.26 -3.26 9.02
N LYS A 105 6.25 -4.38 8.28
CA LYS A 105 6.93 -4.47 7.00
C LYS A 105 6.13 -3.72 5.94
N ILE A 106 6.79 -2.87 5.16
CA ILE A 106 6.18 -2.06 4.10
C ILE A 106 6.92 -2.36 2.80
N GLU A 107 6.16 -2.68 1.75
CA GLU A 107 6.65 -2.71 0.37
C GLU A 107 6.19 -1.45 -0.35
N MET A 108 7.08 -0.88 -1.15
CA MET A 108 6.78 0.29 -1.97
C MET A 108 7.39 0.18 -3.36
N TRP A 109 6.72 0.83 -4.31
CA TRP A 109 7.14 0.93 -5.70
C TRP A 109 7.48 2.38 -6.06
N LEU A 110 8.63 2.56 -6.70
CA LEU A 110 9.16 3.87 -7.06
C LEU A 110 9.17 4.05 -8.59
N ASP A 111 8.83 5.25 -9.06
CA ASP A 111 9.03 5.65 -10.45
C ASP A 111 10.51 5.95 -10.74
N LYS A 112 10.84 6.22 -12.01
CA LYS A 112 12.20 6.53 -12.46
C LYS A 112 12.82 7.78 -11.81
N ASP A 113 11.99 8.67 -11.25
CA ASP A 113 12.40 9.90 -10.61
C ASP A 113 12.49 9.73 -9.08
N GLY A 114 12.28 8.50 -8.57
CA GLY A 114 12.31 8.20 -7.14
C GLY A 114 11.01 8.47 -6.39
N ARG A 115 9.91 8.81 -7.07
CA ARG A 115 8.63 9.07 -6.42
C ARG A 115 7.90 7.78 -6.09
N ILE A 116 7.28 7.75 -4.92
CA ILE A 116 6.44 6.63 -4.48
C ILE A 116 5.17 6.60 -5.34
N THR A 117 4.97 5.48 -6.04
CA THR A 117 3.77 5.22 -6.85
C THR A 117 2.77 4.34 -6.11
N THR A 118 3.26 3.47 -5.23
CA THR A 118 2.46 2.55 -4.44
C THR A 118 3.23 2.21 -3.16
N ALA A 119 2.54 2.12 -2.03
CA ALA A 119 3.11 1.61 -0.79
C ALA A 119 2.00 0.91 0.00
N TYR A 120 2.32 -0.23 0.59
CA TYR A 120 1.39 -1.05 1.37
C TYR A 120 2.12 -1.86 2.43
N PRO A 121 1.46 -2.17 3.56
CA PRO A 121 2.04 -3.04 4.56
C PRO A 121 2.01 -4.49 4.08
N ILE A 122 2.89 -5.33 4.60
CA ILE A 122 2.89 -6.77 4.36
C ILE A 122 2.31 -7.44 5.59
N TYR A 123 1.25 -8.22 5.40
CA TYR A 123 0.65 -9.03 6.45
C TYR A 123 1.59 -10.21 6.82
N GLU A 124 1.89 -10.37 8.10
CA GLU A 124 2.78 -11.42 8.63
C GLU A 124 2.04 -12.27 9.69
N PRO A 125 1.45 -13.44 9.31
CA PRO A 125 0.64 -14.28 10.19
C PRO A 125 1.42 -15.02 11.30
#